data_AF-A0A3Q3DZB7-F1
#
_entry.id   AF-A0A3Q3DZB7-F1
#
_cell.length_a   1.000
_cell.length_b   1.000
_cell.length_c   1.000
_cell.angle_alpha   90.00
_cell.angle_beta   90.00
_cell.angle_gamma   90.00
#
_symmetry.space_group_name_H-M   'P 1'
#
loop_
_entity.id
_entity.type
_entity.pdbx_description
1 polymer ?
#
loop_
_entity_poly.entity_id
_entity_poly.type
_entity_poly.pdbx_seq_one_letter_code
_entity_poly.pdbx_strand_id
1 'polypeptide(L)'
;MRSVAVGVIPHCALSIRNPFSNSINEMITTFSMSTYKVGLKVYSVLAYTSVHSLDQSGRHAVDSAHVHLLHLITVAHLVQVLLTSNMGTAKGSQEEELTCQLYNTLRKHLGSVLPEVASWQLWRCVKAGVSPFLRCAALFFHYLNSTAPPTDLLGTGPGQWEALCSYLSLPSNPLQLYHNQQTLLEPLIHSWCCHSSVRPTLQGGGVNRFPRESNRLIDLPEDYSVLINQASSFTCPRSGGDKSRAPTLCLVCGAMLCSQSYCCQTEVDGEDVGACTAHTFTCGAGLGLFLRVRESQVLFVAGKTKGCFYPPPYLDDYGETDQGLKRGNPLHLCVERYRKIERLWRQHGIAEVIGHAQEANQTLVAIDWQHL
;
A
#
# COMPACT_ATOMS: atom_id res chain seq x y z
N MET A 1 22.00 -76.64 19.63
CA MET A 1 23.01 -75.85 20.38
C MET A 1 23.61 -74.82 19.43
N ARG A 2 23.79 -73.58 19.94
CA ARG A 2 24.44 -72.40 19.34
C ARG A 2 23.61 -71.58 18.34
N SER A 3 22.82 -70.71 18.97
CA SER A 3 22.45 -69.37 18.54
C SER A 3 23.63 -68.62 17.90
N VAL A 4 23.40 -67.97 16.76
CA VAL A 4 24.28 -66.92 16.23
C VAL A 4 23.50 -65.61 16.34
N ALA A 5 24.03 -64.75 17.21
CA ALA A 5 23.49 -63.46 17.58
C ALA A 5 23.49 -62.49 16.38
N VAL A 6 22.35 -61.84 16.16
CA VAL A 6 22.22 -60.63 15.35
C VAL A 6 22.84 -59.49 16.15
N GLY A 7 24.02 -59.05 15.75
CA GLY A 7 24.72 -57.91 16.33
C GLY A 7 24.03 -56.60 15.96
N VAL A 8 23.58 -55.89 17.00
CA VAL A 8 23.10 -54.50 16.97
C VAL A 8 24.29 -53.56 17.14
N ILE A 9 24.53 -52.63 16.21
CA ILE A 9 25.28 -51.38 16.41
C ILE A 9 24.76 -50.34 15.38
N PRO A 10 24.86 -49.01 15.60
CA PRO A 10 23.95 -48.16 16.36
C PRO A 10 23.17 -47.17 15.46
N HIS A 11 22.05 -46.65 15.96
CA HIS A 11 21.32 -45.53 15.36
C HIS A 11 22.21 -44.28 15.25
N CYS A 12 22.65 -43.95 14.05
CA CYS A 12 23.16 -42.62 13.72
C CYS A 12 21.95 -41.71 13.47
N ALA A 13 21.67 -40.81 14.42
CA ALA A 13 20.64 -39.78 14.29
C ALA A 13 21.09 -38.75 13.24
N LEU A 14 20.72 -38.98 11.98
CA LEU A 14 20.76 -37.96 10.94
C LEU A 14 19.62 -36.97 11.19
N SER A 15 19.95 -35.88 11.90
CA SER A 15 19.14 -34.66 11.92
C SER A 15 19.13 -34.08 10.50
N ILE A 16 18.06 -34.36 9.76
CA ILE A 16 17.75 -33.65 8.52
C ILE A 16 17.27 -32.25 8.93
N ARG A 17 18.22 -31.34 9.14
CA ARG A 17 17.93 -29.90 9.16
C ARG A 17 17.46 -29.54 7.75
N ASN A 18 16.17 -29.20 7.65
CA ASN A 18 15.55 -28.70 6.42
C ASN A 18 16.31 -27.44 5.94
N PRO A 19 17.02 -27.47 4.81
CA PRO A 19 17.89 -26.37 4.37
C PRO A 19 17.12 -25.15 3.84
N PHE A 20 15.78 -25.15 3.91
CA PHE A 20 14.94 -24.07 3.41
C PHE A 20 14.34 -23.16 4.50
N SER A 21 14.61 -23.43 5.78
CA SER A 21 13.91 -22.78 6.90
C SER A 21 14.23 -21.29 7.09
N ASN A 22 15.42 -20.81 6.71
CA ASN A 22 15.80 -19.41 6.95
C ASN A 22 15.54 -18.51 5.73
N SER A 23 15.73 -19.02 4.52
CA SER A 23 15.44 -18.26 3.29
C SER A 23 13.93 -18.08 3.06
N ILE A 24 13.10 -19.05 3.46
CA ILE A 24 11.63 -18.92 3.38
C ILE A 24 11.11 -17.94 4.43
N ASN A 25 11.64 -17.94 5.65
CA ASN A 25 11.27 -16.94 6.64
C ASN A 25 11.73 -15.54 6.24
N GLU A 26 12.95 -15.36 5.73
CA GLU A 26 13.38 -14.04 5.20
C GLU A 26 12.58 -13.63 3.97
N MET A 27 12.24 -14.55 3.07
CA MET A 27 11.37 -14.27 1.92
C MET A 27 9.97 -13.90 2.37
N ILE A 28 9.37 -14.60 3.34
CA ILE A 28 8.06 -14.28 3.94
C ILE A 28 8.12 -12.96 4.71
N THR A 29 9.24 -12.61 5.34
CA THR A 29 9.38 -11.36 6.09
C THR A 29 9.61 -10.19 5.13
N THR A 30 10.38 -10.38 4.06
CA THR A 30 10.58 -9.40 2.98
C THR A 30 9.32 -9.24 2.13
N PHE A 31 8.59 -10.32 1.84
CA PHE A 31 7.28 -10.30 1.20
C PHE A 31 6.22 -9.68 2.11
N SER A 32 6.23 -10.00 3.41
CA SER A 32 5.34 -9.36 4.39
C SER A 32 5.64 -7.87 4.46
N MET A 33 6.90 -7.45 4.55
CA MET A 33 7.30 -6.02 4.58
C MET A 33 6.93 -5.29 3.27
N SER A 34 7.05 -5.96 2.12
CA SER A 34 6.63 -5.42 0.81
C SER A 34 5.09 -5.34 0.67
N THR A 35 4.36 -6.25 1.33
CA THR A 35 2.89 -6.33 1.32
C THR A 35 2.23 -5.57 2.48
N TYR A 36 3.00 -5.14 3.49
CA TYR A 36 2.51 -4.37 4.65
C TYR A 36 2.02 -2.96 4.28
N LYS A 37 2.22 -2.50 3.03
CA LYS A 37 1.68 -1.22 2.53
C LYS A 37 0.75 -1.28 1.32
N VAL A 38 0.55 -2.44 0.69
CA VAL A 38 -0.39 -2.60 -0.43
C VAL A 38 -1.19 -3.87 -0.19
N GLY A 39 -2.25 -3.71 0.61
CA GLY A 39 -2.87 -4.78 1.36
C GLY A 39 -3.45 -5.91 0.52
N LEU A 40 -3.35 -7.12 1.06
CA LEU A 40 -4.16 -8.32 0.82
C LEU A 40 -4.39 -8.80 -0.63
N LYS A 41 -4.03 -8.06 -1.68
CA LYS A 41 -4.37 -8.38 -3.07
C LYS A 41 -3.35 -9.24 -3.80
N VAL A 42 -2.15 -9.42 -3.25
CA VAL A 42 -1.09 -10.24 -3.89
C VAL A 42 -1.11 -11.69 -3.38
N TYR A 43 -1.74 -11.96 -2.23
CA TYR A 43 -1.83 -13.33 -1.70
C TYR A 43 -2.66 -14.27 -2.59
N SER A 44 -3.61 -13.76 -3.39
CA SER A 44 -4.32 -14.60 -4.38
C SER A 44 -3.48 -14.93 -5.61
N VAL A 45 -2.47 -14.12 -5.94
CA VAL A 45 -1.56 -14.39 -7.07
C VAL A 45 -0.50 -15.44 -6.69
N LEU A 46 -0.20 -15.61 -5.39
CA LEU A 46 0.77 -16.62 -4.92
C LEU A 46 0.13 -17.93 -4.42
N ALA A 47 -1.19 -17.98 -4.23
CA ALA A 47 -1.92 -19.25 -4.11
C ALA A 47 -2.02 -20.00 -5.46
N TYR A 48 -1.45 -19.47 -6.53
CA TYR A 48 -1.41 -20.10 -7.86
C TYR A 48 -0.72 -21.47 -7.82
N THR A 49 0.28 -21.69 -6.96
CA THR A 49 0.98 -22.97 -6.83
C THR A 49 0.32 -23.93 -5.83
N SER A 50 -0.41 -23.45 -4.82
CA SER A 50 -1.09 -24.31 -3.84
C SER A 50 -2.43 -24.86 -4.35
N VAL A 51 -3.11 -24.14 -5.26
CA VAL A 51 -4.34 -24.61 -5.94
C VAL A 51 -4.05 -25.70 -6.99
N HIS A 52 -2.81 -25.83 -7.45
CA HIS A 52 -2.39 -26.92 -8.35
C HIS A 52 -2.23 -28.30 -7.67
N SER A 53 -2.58 -28.41 -6.39
CA SER A 53 -2.71 -29.71 -5.71
C SER A 53 -4.10 -30.37 -5.89
N LEU A 54 -4.98 -29.80 -6.72
CA LEU A 54 -6.19 -30.47 -7.19
C LEU A 54 -5.84 -31.48 -8.30
N ASP A 55 -6.23 -32.72 -8.05
CA ASP A 55 -5.98 -33.91 -8.86
C ASP A 55 -6.27 -33.70 -10.36
N GLN A 56 -5.26 -33.96 -11.20
CA GLN A 56 -5.17 -33.53 -12.59
C GLN A 56 -5.91 -34.48 -13.55
N SER A 57 -7.23 -34.41 -13.62
CA SER A 57 -8.00 -35.28 -14.54
C SER A 57 -9.09 -34.64 -15.40
N GLY A 58 -9.27 -33.31 -15.43
CA GLY A 58 -10.29 -32.71 -16.32
C GLY A 58 -10.10 -31.24 -16.66
N ARG A 59 -9.85 -30.94 -17.94
CA ARG A 59 -9.68 -29.57 -18.48
C ARG A 59 -10.89 -28.63 -18.30
N HIS A 60 -12.08 -29.14 -17.97
CA HIS A 60 -13.28 -28.33 -17.71
C HIS A 60 -13.48 -27.90 -16.24
N ALA A 61 -12.79 -28.55 -15.28
CA ALA A 61 -12.97 -28.24 -13.86
C ALA A 61 -12.19 -26.98 -13.43
N VAL A 62 -11.08 -26.71 -14.10
CA VAL A 62 -10.11 -25.64 -13.79
C VAL A 62 -10.75 -24.25 -13.91
N ASP A 63 -11.46 -23.98 -15.02
CA ASP A 63 -12.12 -22.69 -15.24
C ASP A 63 -13.19 -22.39 -14.20
N SER A 64 -13.94 -23.42 -13.77
CA SER A 64 -14.95 -23.27 -12.73
C SER A 64 -14.34 -22.94 -11.36
N ALA A 65 -13.19 -23.56 -11.00
CA ALA A 65 -12.55 -23.36 -9.70
C ALA A 65 -12.07 -21.92 -9.53
N HIS A 66 -11.53 -21.31 -10.59
CA HIS A 66 -11.08 -19.92 -10.58
C HIS A 66 -12.23 -18.94 -10.36
N VAL A 67 -13.40 -19.20 -10.95
CA VAL A 67 -14.62 -18.38 -10.75
C VAL A 67 -15.12 -18.49 -9.31
N HIS A 68 -15.19 -19.70 -8.75
CA HIS A 68 -15.58 -19.87 -7.35
C HIS A 68 -14.62 -19.21 -6.37
N LEU A 69 -13.31 -19.24 -6.66
CA LEU A 69 -12.30 -18.54 -5.88
C LEU A 69 -12.49 -17.02 -5.96
N LEU A 70 -12.75 -16.47 -7.15
CA LEU A 70 -13.06 -15.07 -7.36
C LEU A 70 -14.32 -14.66 -6.57
N HIS A 71 -15.37 -15.48 -6.58
CA HIS A 71 -16.58 -15.25 -5.80
C HIS A 71 -16.29 -15.20 -4.31
N LEU A 72 -15.56 -16.19 -3.78
CA LEU A 72 -15.19 -16.25 -2.36
C LEU A 72 -14.37 -15.03 -1.93
N ILE A 73 -13.36 -14.66 -2.72
CA ILE A 73 -12.53 -13.47 -2.46
C ILE A 73 -13.38 -12.20 -2.51
N THR A 74 -14.30 -12.09 -3.47
CA THR A 74 -15.20 -10.94 -3.58
C THR A 74 -16.10 -10.82 -2.35
N VAL A 75 -16.67 -11.93 -1.87
CA VAL A 75 -17.47 -11.94 -0.63
C VAL A 75 -16.64 -11.59 0.60
N ALA A 76 -15.42 -12.14 0.73
CA ALA A 76 -14.52 -11.78 1.81
C ALA A 76 -14.18 -10.28 1.80
N HIS A 77 -13.93 -9.71 0.62
CA HIS A 77 -13.67 -8.28 0.45
C HIS A 77 -14.92 -7.42 0.76
N LEU A 78 -16.12 -7.87 0.39
CA LEU A 78 -17.38 -7.22 0.77
C LEU A 78 -17.54 -7.15 2.29
N VAL A 79 -17.29 -8.27 2.99
CA VAL A 79 -17.31 -8.31 4.46
C VAL A 79 -16.27 -7.36 5.03
N GLN A 80 -15.04 -7.38 4.52
CA GLN A 80 -13.98 -6.47 4.97
C GLN A 80 -14.40 -5.00 4.83
N VAL A 81 -14.94 -4.61 3.67
CA VAL A 81 -15.39 -3.23 3.42
C VAL A 81 -16.50 -2.83 4.40
N LEU A 82 -17.47 -3.71 4.66
CA LEU A 82 -18.55 -3.44 5.60
C LEU A 82 -18.05 -3.30 7.04
N LEU A 83 -17.14 -4.18 7.48
CA LEU A 83 -16.54 -4.16 8.81
C LEU A 83 -15.69 -2.91 9.06
N THR A 84 -15.06 -2.37 8.03
CA THR A 84 -14.04 -1.31 8.13
C THR A 84 -14.48 -0.01 7.47
N SER A 85 -15.78 0.15 7.29
CA SER A 85 -16.37 1.26 6.56
C SER A 85 -16.14 2.60 7.27
N ASN A 86 -15.60 3.57 6.54
CA ASN A 86 -15.49 4.97 6.96
C ASN A 86 -16.66 5.75 6.34
N MET A 87 -17.70 6.00 7.13
CA MET A 87 -18.91 6.65 6.65
C MET A 87 -18.69 8.16 6.58
N GLY A 88 -18.55 8.69 5.38
CA GLY A 88 -18.54 10.13 5.14
C GLY A 88 -19.94 10.78 5.31
N THR A 89 -19.97 12.10 5.41
CA THR A 89 -21.18 12.93 5.65
C THR A 89 -22.06 13.17 4.41
N ALA A 90 -21.73 12.59 3.26
CA ALA A 90 -22.35 12.94 1.98
C ALA A 90 -23.69 12.22 1.78
N LYS A 91 -24.76 12.92 1.36
CA LYS A 91 -26.12 12.41 1.11
C LYS A 91 -26.22 11.49 -0.12
N GLY A 92 -27.19 10.56 -0.13
CA GLY A 92 -27.49 9.67 -1.25
C GLY A 92 -28.92 9.10 -1.18
N SER A 93 -29.39 8.51 -2.28
CA SER A 93 -30.76 8.01 -2.45
C SER A 93 -30.86 6.55 -2.95
N GLN A 94 -29.74 5.92 -3.31
CA GLN A 94 -29.74 4.52 -3.75
C GLN A 94 -29.58 3.59 -2.56
N GLU A 95 -30.69 3.01 -2.12
CA GLU A 95 -30.74 1.97 -1.11
C GLU A 95 -30.68 0.59 -1.77
N GLU A 96 -30.01 -0.36 -1.11
CA GLU A 96 -29.86 -1.73 -1.61
C GLU A 96 -30.07 -2.71 -0.45
N GLU A 97 -31.21 -3.41 -0.48
CA GLU A 97 -31.69 -4.26 0.62
C GLU A 97 -30.69 -5.38 0.99
N LEU A 98 -30.06 -5.99 -0.02
CA LEU A 98 -29.05 -7.05 0.18
C LEU A 98 -27.85 -6.56 1.00
N THR A 99 -27.51 -5.26 0.92
CA THR A 99 -26.41 -4.69 1.70
C THR A 99 -26.77 -4.64 3.18
N CYS A 100 -28.01 -4.24 3.49
CA CYS A 100 -28.53 -4.21 4.84
C CYS A 100 -28.63 -5.61 5.44
N GLN A 101 -29.05 -6.60 4.67
CA GLN A 101 -29.15 -7.98 5.13
C GLN A 101 -27.77 -8.50 5.59
N LEU A 102 -26.74 -8.39 4.73
CA LEU A 102 -25.38 -8.80 5.10
C LEU A 102 -24.83 -8.00 6.29
N TYR A 103 -25.03 -6.67 6.31
CA TYR A 103 -24.58 -5.83 7.41
C TYR A 103 -25.23 -6.20 8.75
N ASN A 104 -26.53 -6.50 8.74
CA ASN A 104 -27.26 -6.95 9.92
C ASN A 104 -26.75 -8.31 10.41
N THR A 105 -26.40 -9.23 9.50
CA THR A 105 -25.74 -10.50 9.87
C THR A 105 -24.40 -10.24 10.57
N LEU A 106 -23.56 -9.35 10.04
CA LEU A 106 -22.30 -8.97 10.68
C LEU A 106 -22.53 -8.33 12.06
N ARG A 107 -23.56 -7.48 12.19
CA ARG A 107 -23.94 -6.85 13.45
C ARG A 107 -24.43 -7.86 14.50
N LYS A 108 -25.11 -8.94 14.10
CA LYS A 108 -25.45 -10.04 15.02
C LYS A 108 -24.22 -10.70 15.63
N HIS A 109 -23.12 -10.83 14.88
CA HIS A 109 -21.89 -11.47 15.35
C HIS A 109 -20.98 -10.54 16.18
N LEU A 110 -20.93 -9.24 15.81
CA LEU A 110 -20.01 -8.27 16.40
C LEU A 110 -20.66 -7.30 17.38
N GLY A 111 -22.00 -7.30 17.48
CA GLY A 111 -22.76 -6.48 18.41
C GLY A 111 -22.54 -4.99 18.18
N SER A 112 -22.33 -4.25 19.27
CA SER A 112 -22.15 -2.78 19.29
C SER A 112 -20.83 -2.29 18.71
N VAL A 113 -19.93 -3.17 18.27
CA VAL A 113 -18.68 -2.78 17.60
C VAL A 113 -18.95 -2.11 16.26
N LEU A 114 -20.05 -2.47 15.59
CA LEU A 114 -20.46 -1.86 14.33
C LEU A 114 -21.50 -0.74 14.58
N PRO A 115 -21.32 0.45 13.99
CA PRO A 115 -22.24 1.57 14.17
C PRO A 115 -23.59 1.32 13.48
N GLU A 116 -24.61 2.07 13.86
CA GLU A 116 -25.85 2.14 13.06
C GLU A 116 -25.65 3.07 11.88
N VAL A 117 -25.97 2.59 10.67
CA VAL A 117 -25.72 3.32 9.43
C VAL A 117 -26.91 3.16 8.48
N ALA A 118 -27.21 4.21 7.71
CA ALA A 118 -28.25 4.17 6.68
C ALA A 118 -27.87 3.22 5.53
N SER A 119 -28.89 2.56 4.96
CA SER A 119 -28.78 1.59 3.86
C SER A 119 -27.99 2.11 2.65
N TRP A 120 -28.29 3.32 2.19
CA TRP A 120 -27.63 3.93 1.04
C TRP A 120 -26.15 4.26 1.28
N GLN A 121 -25.75 4.58 2.52
CA GLN A 121 -24.34 4.84 2.87
C GLN A 121 -23.53 3.55 2.74
N LEU A 122 -24.09 2.43 3.23
CA LEU A 122 -23.47 1.12 3.13
C LEU A 122 -23.23 0.72 1.68
N TRP A 123 -24.25 0.83 0.82
CA TRP A 123 -24.13 0.45 -0.59
C TRP A 123 -23.11 1.30 -1.34
N ARG A 124 -23.08 2.61 -1.07
CA ARG A 124 -22.07 3.52 -1.63
C ARG A 124 -20.66 3.15 -1.18
N CYS A 125 -20.47 2.82 0.10
CA CYS A 125 -19.19 2.36 0.64
C CYS A 125 -18.75 1.03 0.02
N VAL A 126 -19.68 0.10 -0.19
CA VAL A 126 -19.43 -1.17 -0.90
C VAL A 126 -18.95 -0.89 -2.32
N LYS A 127 -19.69 -0.13 -3.11
CA LYS A 127 -19.30 0.21 -4.49
C LYS A 127 -17.92 0.88 -4.53
N ALA A 128 -17.69 1.89 -3.70
CA ALA A 128 -16.42 2.61 -3.66
C ALA A 128 -15.25 1.76 -3.14
N GLY A 129 -15.47 0.91 -2.13
CA GLY A 129 -14.44 0.08 -1.51
C GLY A 129 -14.04 -1.15 -2.33
N VAL A 130 -14.99 -1.71 -3.08
CA VAL A 130 -14.78 -2.90 -3.93
C VAL A 130 -14.30 -2.53 -5.33
N SER A 131 -14.66 -1.36 -5.86
CA SER A 131 -14.26 -0.92 -7.22
C SER A 131 -12.76 -1.04 -7.52
N PRO A 132 -11.83 -0.61 -6.66
CA PRO A 132 -10.40 -0.77 -6.94
C PRO A 132 -9.95 -2.24 -7.01
N PHE A 133 -10.62 -3.15 -6.30
CA PHE A 133 -10.36 -4.58 -6.42
C PHE A 133 -10.82 -5.12 -7.77
N LEU A 134 -12.05 -4.81 -8.18
CA LEU A 134 -12.59 -5.26 -9.46
C LEU A 134 -11.80 -4.70 -10.65
N ARG A 135 -11.35 -3.44 -10.61
CA ARG A 135 -10.49 -2.86 -11.65
C ARG A 135 -9.16 -3.62 -11.78
N CYS A 136 -8.50 -3.93 -10.66
CA CYS A 136 -7.27 -4.73 -10.69
C CYS A 136 -7.52 -6.15 -11.22
N ALA A 137 -8.62 -6.79 -10.79
CA ALA A 137 -9.00 -8.12 -11.25
C ALA A 137 -9.29 -8.13 -12.76
N ALA A 138 -9.97 -7.10 -13.27
CA ALA A 138 -10.25 -6.94 -14.70
C ALA A 138 -8.97 -6.75 -15.52
N LEU A 139 -8.04 -5.92 -15.06
CA LEU A 139 -6.73 -5.77 -15.71
C LEU A 139 -5.96 -7.10 -15.72
N PHE A 140 -5.92 -7.81 -14.60
CA PHE A 140 -5.28 -9.11 -14.50
C PHE A 140 -5.91 -10.14 -15.45
N PHE A 141 -7.24 -10.22 -15.46
CA PHE A 141 -8.00 -11.08 -16.36
C PHE A 141 -7.75 -10.77 -17.83
N HIS A 142 -7.68 -9.47 -18.19
CA HIS A 142 -7.33 -9.01 -19.54
C HIS A 142 -5.95 -9.49 -19.97
N TYR A 143 -4.93 -9.29 -19.13
CA TYR A 143 -3.55 -9.70 -19.47
C TYR A 143 -3.37 -11.23 -19.51
N LEU A 144 -4.13 -11.99 -18.70
CA LEU A 144 -4.07 -13.45 -18.74
C LEU A 144 -4.75 -14.04 -19.98
N ASN A 145 -5.92 -13.52 -20.34
CA ASN A 145 -6.77 -14.14 -21.37
C ASN A 145 -6.74 -13.42 -22.73
N SER A 146 -6.06 -12.26 -22.81
CA SER A 146 -6.03 -11.38 -24.00
C SER A 146 -7.43 -10.99 -24.50
N THR A 147 -8.45 -11.07 -23.65
CA THR A 147 -9.84 -10.74 -23.99
C THR A 147 -9.99 -9.23 -24.03
N ALA A 148 -10.46 -8.68 -25.15
CA ALA A 148 -10.67 -7.24 -25.25
C ALA A 148 -11.71 -6.77 -24.21
N PRO A 149 -11.40 -5.73 -23.40
CA PRO A 149 -12.37 -5.18 -22.47
C PRO A 149 -13.51 -4.48 -23.24
N PRO A 150 -14.75 -4.48 -22.70
CA PRO A 150 -15.84 -3.67 -23.24
C PRO A 150 -15.46 -2.20 -23.39
N THR A 151 -15.99 -1.52 -24.41
CA THR A 151 -15.75 -0.09 -24.65
C THR A 151 -16.12 0.78 -23.45
N ASP A 152 -17.12 0.36 -22.68
CA ASP A 152 -17.60 1.04 -21.48
C ASP A 152 -16.56 1.05 -20.35
N LEU A 153 -15.59 0.12 -20.35
CA LEU A 153 -14.47 0.12 -19.42
C LEU A 153 -13.33 1.07 -19.83
N LEU A 154 -13.28 1.46 -21.11
CA LEU A 154 -12.24 2.32 -21.66
C LEU A 154 -12.57 3.82 -21.50
N GLY A 155 -13.86 4.17 -21.36
CA GLY A 155 -14.33 5.55 -21.17
C GLY A 155 -14.70 5.89 -19.71
N THR A 156 -14.85 7.18 -19.38
CA THR A 156 -15.32 7.68 -18.07
C THR A 156 -16.85 7.88 -18.02
N GLY A 157 -17.61 6.91 -18.53
CA GLY A 157 -19.08 6.99 -18.64
C GLY A 157 -19.86 6.39 -17.46
N PRO A 158 -21.17 6.69 -17.36
CA PRO A 158 -22.09 5.92 -16.52
C PRO A 158 -22.20 4.48 -17.08
N GLY A 159 -22.14 3.46 -16.22
CA GLY A 159 -22.15 2.05 -16.65
C GLY A 159 -20.84 1.27 -16.42
N GLN A 160 -19.77 1.95 -15.98
CA GLN A 160 -18.48 1.28 -15.68
C GLN A 160 -18.62 0.13 -14.67
N TRP A 161 -19.51 0.26 -13.69
CA TRP A 161 -19.70 -0.75 -12.65
C TRP A 161 -20.29 -2.04 -13.23
N GLU A 162 -21.37 -1.90 -14.00
CA GLU A 162 -22.06 -3.00 -14.65
C GLU A 162 -21.15 -3.70 -15.66
N ALA A 163 -20.40 -2.92 -16.45
CA ALA A 163 -19.41 -3.46 -17.38
C ALA A 163 -18.27 -4.20 -16.67
N LEU A 164 -17.80 -3.72 -15.51
CA LEU A 164 -16.75 -4.39 -14.72
C LEU A 164 -17.26 -5.72 -14.17
N CYS A 165 -18.46 -5.73 -13.59
CA CYS A 165 -19.09 -6.94 -13.09
C CYS A 165 -19.28 -7.96 -14.22
N SER A 166 -19.86 -7.54 -15.35
CA SER A 166 -20.08 -8.42 -16.49
C SER A 166 -18.79 -8.98 -17.08
N TYR A 167 -17.72 -8.18 -17.17
CA TYR A 167 -16.43 -8.63 -17.71
C TYR A 167 -15.75 -9.67 -16.83
N LEU A 168 -15.98 -9.62 -15.51
CA LEU A 168 -15.47 -10.58 -14.54
C LEU A 168 -16.45 -11.75 -14.26
N SER A 169 -17.53 -11.87 -15.03
CA SER A 169 -18.59 -12.86 -14.81
C SER A 169 -19.23 -12.77 -13.42
N LEU A 170 -19.30 -11.55 -12.85
CA LEU A 170 -19.95 -11.25 -11.58
C LEU A 170 -21.36 -10.68 -11.80
N PRO A 171 -22.29 -10.90 -10.86
CA PRO A 171 -23.59 -10.23 -10.91
C PRO A 171 -23.45 -8.71 -10.78
N SER A 172 -24.37 -7.95 -11.36
CA SER A 172 -24.42 -6.48 -11.26
C SER A 172 -24.46 -5.99 -9.82
N ASN A 173 -25.03 -6.80 -8.92
CA ASN A 173 -24.87 -6.65 -7.48
C ASN A 173 -24.05 -7.84 -6.91
N PRO A 174 -22.76 -7.64 -6.56
CA PRO A 174 -21.91 -8.66 -5.96
C PRO A 174 -22.45 -9.29 -4.67
N LEU A 175 -23.38 -8.64 -3.97
CA LEU A 175 -24.03 -9.20 -2.78
C LEU A 175 -24.94 -10.39 -3.10
N GLN A 176 -25.37 -10.54 -4.36
CA GLN A 176 -26.08 -11.74 -4.81
C GLN A 176 -25.22 -13.00 -4.66
N LEU A 177 -23.88 -12.88 -4.70
CA LEU A 177 -22.98 -14.01 -4.44
C LEU A 177 -23.16 -14.55 -3.02
N TYR A 178 -23.28 -13.65 -2.04
CA TYR A 178 -23.56 -14.03 -0.66
C TYR A 178 -24.96 -14.64 -0.55
N HIS A 179 -25.98 -14.00 -1.12
CA HIS A 179 -27.37 -14.47 -1.03
C HIS A 179 -27.55 -15.87 -1.64
N ASN A 180 -26.97 -16.11 -2.82
CA ASN A 180 -27.11 -17.39 -3.54
C ASN A 180 -26.38 -18.55 -2.85
N GLN A 181 -25.33 -18.27 -2.07
CA GLN A 181 -24.49 -19.28 -1.40
C GLN A 181 -24.48 -19.11 0.12
N GLN A 182 -25.56 -18.56 0.69
CA GLN A 182 -25.62 -18.15 2.09
C GLN A 182 -25.28 -19.31 3.05
N THR A 183 -25.82 -20.50 2.80
CA THR A 183 -25.61 -21.69 3.66
C THR A 183 -24.14 -22.12 3.77
N LEU A 184 -23.35 -21.90 2.72
CA LEU A 184 -21.92 -22.22 2.69
C LEU A 184 -21.06 -21.08 3.26
N LEU A 185 -21.47 -19.84 3.03
CA LEU A 185 -20.69 -18.66 3.40
C LEU A 185 -20.93 -18.21 4.84
N GLU A 186 -22.09 -18.49 5.43
CA GLU A 186 -22.44 -18.07 6.79
C GLU A 186 -21.49 -18.62 7.87
N PRO A 187 -21.09 -19.91 7.87
CA PRO A 187 -20.07 -20.42 8.79
C PRO A 187 -18.71 -19.74 8.63
N LEU A 188 -18.33 -19.39 7.41
CA LEU A 188 -17.07 -18.70 7.12
C LEU A 188 -17.10 -17.26 7.64
N ILE A 189 -18.18 -16.53 7.37
CA ILE A 189 -18.38 -15.16 7.86
C ILE A 189 -18.41 -15.13 9.39
N HIS A 190 -19.08 -16.09 10.02
CA HIS A 190 -19.05 -16.26 11.47
C HIS A 190 -17.62 -16.48 11.98
N SER A 191 -16.86 -17.40 11.37
CA SER A 191 -15.46 -17.65 11.72
C SER A 191 -14.58 -16.40 11.59
N TRP A 192 -14.74 -15.65 10.49
CA TRP A 192 -14.01 -14.39 10.28
C TRP A 192 -14.36 -13.34 11.35
N CYS A 193 -15.64 -13.19 11.70
CA CYS A 193 -16.08 -12.22 12.72
C CYS A 193 -15.66 -12.60 14.14
N CYS A 194 -15.62 -13.89 14.45
CA CYS A 194 -15.28 -14.41 15.78
C CYS A 194 -13.78 -14.56 16.01
N HIS A 195 -12.95 -14.30 15.01
CA HIS A 195 -11.49 -14.34 15.16
C HIS A 195 -11.02 -13.33 16.21
N SER A 196 -10.14 -13.77 17.11
CA SER A 196 -9.73 -13.03 18.32
C SER A 196 -9.13 -11.65 18.02
N SER A 197 -8.51 -11.47 16.86
CA SER A 197 -7.92 -10.19 16.44
C SER A 197 -8.94 -9.18 15.92
N VAL A 198 -10.12 -9.58 15.46
CA VAL A 198 -11.03 -8.65 14.75
C VAL A 198 -11.57 -7.57 15.67
N ARG A 199 -12.09 -7.93 16.85
CA ARG A 199 -12.66 -6.97 17.80
C ARG A 199 -11.63 -5.94 18.29
N PRO A 200 -10.43 -6.34 18.77
CA PRO A 200 -9.39 -5.38 19.15
C PRO A 200 -8.96 -4.48 18.00
N THR A 201 -8.83 -5.02 16.78
CA THR A 201 -8.35 -4.22 15.64
C THR A 201 -9.39 -3.15 15.27
N LEU A 202 -10.68 -3.50 15.19
CA LEU A 202 -11.77 -2.56 14.90
C LEU A 202 -11.85 -1.41 15.92
N GLN A 203 -11.55 -1.68 17.19
CA GLN A 203 -11.55 -0.68 18.27
C GLN A 203 -10.24 0.12 18.34
N GLY A 204 -9.10 -0.50 18.02
CA GLY A 204 -7.74 0.03 18.24
C GLY A 204 -7.22 1.00 17.16
N GLY A 205 -8.05 1.42 16.20
CA GLY A 205 -7.70 2.49 15.24
C GLY A 205 -6.67 2.15 14.16
N GLY A 206 -5.97 1.01 14.25
CA GLY A 206 -4.97 0.54 13.27
C GLY A 206 -5.52 -0.16 12.02
N VAL A 207 -6.84 -0.13 11.81
CA VAL A 207 -7.49 -0.78 10.67
C VAL A 207 -7.43 0.09 9.43
N ASN A 208 -7.05 -0.50 8.31
CA ASN A 208 -7.24 0.09 6.99
C ASN A 208 -8.73 0.24 6.69
N ARG A 209 -9.25 1.46 6.76
CA ARG A 209 -10.66 1.75 6.50
C ARG A 209 -10.97 1.81 5.00
N PHE A 210 -12.22 1.51 4.64
CA PHE A 210 -12.73 1.56 3.27
C PHE A 210 -13.89 2.56 3.12
N PRO A 211 -14.06 3.21 1.95
CA PRO A 211 -13.22 3.11 0.76
C PRO A 211 -11.82 3.71 1.00
N ARG A 212 -10.79 3.03 0.45
CA ARG A 212 -9.42 3.55 0.54
C ARG A 212 -9.29 4.78 -0.34
N GLU A 213 -8.86 5.87 0.24
CA GLU A 213 -8.45 7.04 -0.53
C GLU A 213 -7.19 6.70 -1.33
N SER A 214 -7.09 7.29 -2.52
CA SER A 214 -5.86 7.15 -3.30
C SER A 214 -4.74 7.85 -2.56
N ASN A 215 -3.62 7.16 -2.35
CA ASN A 215 -2.40 7.74 -1.80
C ASN A 215 -2.09 9.07 -2.49
N ARG A 216 -1.82 10.13 -1.72
CA ARG A 216 -1.43 11.45 -2.21
C ARG A 216 -0.19 11.92 -1.47
N LEU A 217 0.56 12.81 -2.08
CA LEU A 217 1.55 13.59 -1.35
C LEU A 217 0.81 14.67 -0.53
N ILE A 218 1.49 15.24 0.47
CA ILE A 218 0.93 16.30 1.30
C ILE A 218 0.56 17.53 0.48
N ASP A 219 -0.44 18.29 0.91
CA ASP A 219 -0.68 19.60 0.33
C ASP A 219 0.42 20.57 0.79
N LEU A 220 1.08 21.19 -0.19
CA LEU A 220 2.11 22.19 0.06
C LEU A 220 1.49 23.59 0.11
N PRO A 221 2.00 24.51 0.95
CA PRO A 221 1.52 25.88 0.99
C PRO A 221 1.84 26.63 -0.31
N GLU A 222 1.01 27.59 -0.68
CA GLU A 222 1.22 28.40 -1.88
C GLU A 222 2.43 29.32 -1.73
N ASP A 223 2.59 29.97 -0.57
CA ASP A 223 3.74 30.81 -0.25
C ASP A 223 4.84 29.98 0.45
N TYR A 224 6.04 29.99 -0.14
CA TYR A 224 7.20 29.30 0.39
C TYR A 224 7.65 29.81 1.77
N SER A 225 7.34 31.06 2.12
CA SER A 225 7.67 31.66 3.42
C SER A 225 7.11 30.84 4.59
N VAL A 226 5.96 30.19 4.39
CA VAL A 226 5.34 29.29 5.38
C VAL A 226 6.27 28.13 5.72
N LEU A 227 6.90 27.52 4.71
CA LEU A 227 7.86 26.43 4.91
C LEU A 227 9.13 26.95 5.61
N ILE A 228 9.64 28.12 5.21
CA ILE A 228 10.81 28.74 5.87
C ILE A 228 10.55 28.97 7.35
N ASN A 229 9.36 29.44 7.71
CA ASN A 229 8.96 29.65 9.10
C ASN A 229 8.88 28.32 9.86
N GLN A 230 8.24 27.29 9.28
CA GLN A 230 8.21 25.94 9.86
C GLN A 230 9.61 25.37 10.08
N ALA A 231 10.50 25.51 9.09
CA ALA A 231 11.89 25.08 9.16
C ALA A 231 12.72 25.86 10.20
N SER A 232 12.42 27.14 10.42
CA SER A 232 13.08 27.98 11.40
C SER A 232 12.68 27.65 12.84
N SER A 233 11.44 27.19 13.03
CA SER A 233 10.92 26.70 14.31
C SER A 233 11.31 25.25 14.61
N PHE A 234 11.80 24.50 13.62
CA PHE A 234 12.18 23.10 13.82
C PHE A 234 13.47 22.95 14.62
N THR A 235 13.35 22.34 15.79
CA THR A 235 14.47 21.97 16.67
C THR A 235 14.76 20.48 16.55
N CYS A 236 16.04 20.13 16.46
CA CYS A 236 16.43 18.73 16.34
C CYS A 236 16.10 17.96 17.64
N PRO A 237 15.39 16.82 17.58
CA PRO A 237 14.99 16.07 18.77
C PRO A 237 16.16 15.44 19.52
N ARG A 238 17.27 15.15 18.82
CA ARG A 238 18.46 14.51 19.41
C ARG A 238 19.59 15.48 19.78
N SER A 239 19.54 16.72 19.29
CA SER A 239 20.58 17.72 19.57
C SER A 239 20.29 18.59 20.80
N GLY A 240 19.43 18.13 21.73
CA GLY A 240 19.12 18.90 22.94
C GLY A 240 18.45 20.26 22.69
N GLY A 241 17.77 20.44 21.55
CA GLY A 241 17.05 21.68 21.22
C GLY A 241 17.79 22.63 20.27
N ASP A 242 18.99 22.28 19.80
CA ASP A 242 19.67 23.07 18.76
C ASP A 242 18.86 23.12 17.46
N LYS A 243 18.95 24.27 16.77
CA LYS A 243 18.34 24.46 15.44
C LYS A 243 18.96 23.48 14.44
N SER A 244 18.10 22.81 13.68
CA SER A 244 18.58 21.94 12.60
C SER A 244 19.31 22.74 11.52
N ARG A 245 20.46 22.23 11.08
CA ARG A 245 21.26 22.85 10.01
C ARG A 245 20.60 22.73 8.65
N ALA A 246 19.97 21.58 8.37
CA ALA A 246 19.26 21.32 7.11
C ALA A 246 17.91 20.65 7.38
N PRO A 247 16.88 21.44 7.76
CA PRO A 247 15.51 20.97 7.96
C PRO A 247 14.87 20.57 6.63
N THR A 248 14.32 19.36 6.60
CA THR A 248 13.85 18.69 5.38
C THR A 248 12.46 18.09 5.59
N LEU A 249 11.54 18.44 4.70
CA LEU A 249 10.14 18.03 4.75
C LEU A 249 9.92 16.76 3.94
N CYS A 250 9.35 15.72 4.56
CA CYS A 250 8.90 14.53 3.84
C CYS A 250 7.60 14.83 3.08
N LEU A 251 7.61 14.73 1.75
CA LEU A 251 6.44 15.00 0.91
C LEU A 251 5.36 13.92 1.02
N VAL A 252 5.68 12.74 1.56
CA VAL A 252 4.73 11.63 1.72
C VAL A 252 3.87 11.80 2.97
N CYS A 253 4.47 12.22 4.10
CA CYS A 253 3.77 12.27 5.39
C CYS A 253 3.79 13.63 6.10
N GLY A 254 4.56 14.60 5.60
CA GLY A 254 4.67 15.94 6.19
C GLY A 254 5.61 16.05 7.39
N ALA A 255 6.34 15.00 7.75
CA ALA A 255 7.30 15.06 8.84
C ALA A 255 8.50 15.96 8.48
N MET A 256 8.87 16.85 9.41
CA MET A 256 10.12 17.61 9.35
C MET A 256 11.25 16.79 10.00
N LEU A 257 12.36 16.66 9.28
CA LEU A 257 13.51 15.83 9.64
C LEU A 257 14.80 16.63 9.52
N CYS A 258 15.83 16.21 10.25
CA CYS A 258 17.19 16.67 10.02
C CYS A 258 17.74 15.95 8.78
N SER A 259 18.40 16.69 7.90
CA SER A 259 19.15 16.09 6.81
C SER A 259 20.64 16.45 6.83
N GLN A 260 21.46 15.66 6.14
CA GLN A 260 22.92 15.90 5.98
C GLN A 260 23.62 16.25 7.31
N SER A 261 23.18 15.61 8.40
CA SER A 261 23.63 15.90 9.76
C SER A 261 23.74 14.61 10.55
N TYR A 262 24.87 14.42 11.24
CA TYR A 262 25.12 13.24 12.08
C TYR A 262 24.22 13.17 13.33
N CYS A 263 23.51 14.26 13.66
CA CYS A 263 22.75 14.39 14.91
C CYS A 263 21.60 13.39 15.07
N CYS A 264 21.04 12.88 13.97
CA CYS A 264 19.86 12.02 13.99
C CYS A 264 20.09 10.70 13.25
N GLN A 265 21.33 10.21 13.22
CA GLN A 265 21.63 8.91 12.65
C GLN A 265 20.94 7.79 13.43
N THR A 266 20.51 6.78 12.70
CA THR A 266 19.93 5.55 13.25
C THR A 266 20.53 4.38 12.51
N GLU A 267 20.71 3.28 13.22
CA GLU A 267 21.13 2.02 12.62
C GLU A 267 19.95 1.37 11.87
N VAL A 268 20.15 1.05 10.60
CA VAL A 268 19.22 0.26 9.78
C VAL A 268 20.00 -0.88 9.15
N ASP A 269 19.60 -2.12 9.45
CA ASP A 269 20.29 -3.37 9.06
C ASP A 269 21.82 -3.34 9.29
N GLY A 270 22.26 -2.94 10.48
CA GLY A 270 23.69 -2.94 10.85
C GLY A 270 24.50 -1.73 10.37
N GLU A 271 23.88 -0.77 9.68
CA GLU A 271 24.56 0.40 9.13
C GLU A 271 23.95 1.71 9.65
N ASP A 272 24.80 2.66 10.05
CA ASP A 272 24.36 4.00 10.44
C ASP A 272 23.90 4.79 9.22
N VAL A 273 22.62 5.16 9.21
CA VAL A 273 22.00 5.99 8.18
C VAL A 273 21.46 7.28 8.76
N GLY A 274 21.41 8.34 7.95
CA GLY A 274 20.81 9.61 8.32
C GLY A 274 19.30 9.52 8.55
N ALA A 275 18.72 10.58 9.10
CA ALA A 275 17.32 10.56 9.52
C ALA A 275 16.35 10.47 8.35
N CYS A 276 16.67 11.09 7.20
CA CYS A 276 15.82 11.00 6.01
C CYS A 276 15.88 9.59 5.43
N THR A 277 17.07 9.01 5.33
CA THR A 277 17.27 7.64 4.85
C THR A 277 16.56 6.63 5.75
N ALA A 278 16.72 6.72 7.08
CA ALA A 278 15.98 5.89 8.04
C ALA A 278 14.46 6.04 7.90
N HIS A 279 13.98 7.27 7.68
CA HIS A 279 12.56 7.53 7.51
C HIS A 279 11.97 6.88 6.25
N THR A 280 12.75 6.69 5.18
CA THR A 280 12.25 6.01 3.97
C THR A 280 11.75 4.59 4.26
N PHE A 281 12.41 3.85 5.15
CA PHE A 281 12.04 2.48 5.51
C PHE A 281 10.71 2.42 6.25
N THR A 282 10.41 3.41 7.09
CA THR A 282 9.15 3.48 7.85
C THR A 282 8.03 4.17 7.09
N CYS A 283 8.32 5.17 6.25
CA CYS A 283 7.34 6.02 5.59
C CYS A 283 7.04 5.61 4.13
N GLY A 284 8.06 5.29 3.34
CA GLY A 284 7.92 5.02 1.90
C GLY A 284 8.43 3.65 1.43
N ALA A 285 8.61 2.69 2.35
CA ALA A 285 9.08 1.33 2.05
C ALA A 285 10.43 1.33 1.32
N GLY A 286 11.37 2.15 1.79
CA GLY A 286 12.70 2.32 1.20
C GLY A 286 12.77 3.39 0.11
N LEU A 287 11.66 4.05 -0.23
CA LEU A 287 11.65 5.22 -1.12
C LEU A 287 11.33 6.49 -0.32
N GLY A 288 12.02 7.60 -0.62
CA GLY A 288 11.82 8.88 0.04
C GLY A 288 11.69 10.03 -0.95
N LEU A 289 10.73 10.92 -0.71
CA LEU A 289 10.57 12.19 -1.42
C LEU A 289 10.65 13.31 -0.39
N PHE A 290 11.66 14.14 -0.51
CA PHE A 290 12.00 15.14 0.48
C PHE A 290 12.14 16.52 -0.16
N LEU A 291 11.71 17.56 0.53
CA LEU A 291 11.96 18.95 0.17
C LEU A 291 12.89 19.56 1.21
N ARG A 292 14.11 19.87 0.79
CA ARG A 292 15.07 20.62 1.60
C ARG A 292 14.65 22.09 1.61
N VAL A 293 14.28 22.59 2.79
CA VAL A 293 13.60 23.89 2.89
C VAL A 293 14.56 25.08 2.78
N ARG A 294 15.80 24.94 3.26
CA ARG A 294 16.79 26.04 3.15
C ARG A 294 17.37 26.15 1.74
N GLU A 295 17.43 25.02 1.04
CA GLU A 295 18.02 24.93 -0.29
C GLU A 295 17.00 25.06 -1.42
N SER A 296 15.70 25.06 -1.13
CA SER A 296 14.63 24.98 -2.13
C SER A 296 14.93 23.90 -3.18
N GLN A 297 15.12 22.67 -2.70
CA GLN A 297 15.52 21.56 -3.56
C GLN A 297 14.81 20.27 -3.17
N VAL A 298 14.26 19.57 -4.16
CA VAL A 298 13.66 18.25 -3.94
C VAL A 298 14.76 17.20 -4.01
N LEU A 299 14.63 16.20 -3.17
CA LEU A 299 15.54 15.09 -3.02
C LEU A 299 14.74 13.80 -3.12
N PHE A 300 15.15 12.92 -4.04
CA PHE A 300 14.67 11.56 -4.11
C PHE A 300 15.71 10.62 -3.52
N VAL A 301 15.26 9.69 -2.69
CA VAL A 301 16.10 8.68 -2.03
C VAL A 301 15.50 7.31 -2.29
N ALA A 302 16.35 6.33 -2.60
CA ALA A 302 15.98 4.93 -2.76
C ALA A 302 17.00 4.03 -2.04
N GLY A 303 16.52 3.22 -1.11
CA GLY A 303 17.37 2.42 -0.23
C GLY A 303 18.29 3.29 0.61
N LYS A 304 19.47 2.75 0.94
CA LYS A 304 20.44 3.43 1.81
C LYS A 304 21.40 4.35 1.05
N THR A 305 21.75 4.01 -0.18
CA THR A 305 22.91 4.60 -0.87
C THR A 305 22.57 5.28 -2.19
N LYS A 306 21.28 5.31 -2.59
CA LYS A 306 20.88 5.92 -3.86
C LYS A 306 19.99 7.12 -3.65
N GLY A 307 20.24 8.14 -4.44
CA GLY A 307 19.39 9.31 -4.49
C GLY A 307 19.77 10.23 -5.64
N CYS A 308 18.92 11.23 -5.86
CA CYS A 308 19.19 12.30 -6.82
C CYS A 308 18.48 13.59 -6.40
N PHE A 309 19.00 14.72 -6.87
CA PHE A 309 18.31 15.99 -6.75
C PHE A 309 17.29 16.15 -7.88
N TYR A 310 16.16 16.76 -7.54
CA TYR A 310 15.09 17.09 -8.45
C TYR A 310 14.72 18.57 -8.31
N PRO A 311 14.35 19.28 -9.40
CA PRO A 311 13.93 20.67 -9.32
C PRO A 311 12.76 20.87 -8.35
N PRO A 312 12.76 21.93 -7.53
CA PRO A 312 11.67 22.20 -6.61
C PRO A 312 10.38 22.57 -7.36
N PRO A 313 9.21 22.37 -6.74
CA PRO A 313 7.92 22.80 -7.28
C PRO A 313 7.63 24.28 -7.00
N TYR A 314 8.61 25.10 -6.61
CA TYR A 314 8.44 26.51 -6.29
C TYR A 314 9.20 27.40 -7.25
N LEU A 315 8.58 28.50 -7.67
CA LEU A 315 9.12 29.46 -8.64
C LEU A 315 8.86 30.90 -8.20
N ASP A 316 9.72 31.81 -8.61
CA ASP A 316 9.45 33.24 -8.50
C ASP A 316 8.48 33.72 -9.59
N ASP A 317 8.14 35.01 -9.55
CA ASP A 317 7.26 35.67 -10.53
C ASP A 317 7.78 35.60 -11.98
N TYR A 318 9.06 35.30 -12.17
CA TYR A 318 9.71 35.14 -13.48
C TYR A 318 9.75 33.67 -13.94
N GLY A 319 9.25 32.73 -13.14
CA GLY A 319 9.24 31.29 -13.45
C GLY A 319 10.56 30.58 -13.17
N GLU A 320 11.47 31.21 -12.44
CA GLU A 320 12.79 30.66 -12.09
C GLU A 320 12.79 30.04 -10.69
N THR A 321 13.68 29.06 -10.48
CA THR A 321 13.92 28.47 -9.15
C THR A 321 15.05 29.22 -8.44
N ASP A 322 14.90 29.52 -7.15
CA ASP A 322 15.97 30.13 -6.33
C ASP A 322 16.64 29.08 -5.43
N GLN A 323 17.55 28.28 -6.01
CA GLN A 323 18.30 27.26 -5.26
C GLN A 323 19.21 27.90 -4.20
N GLY A 324 19.06 27.46 -2.96
CA GLY A 324 19.76 28.04 -1.82
C GLY A 324 19.19 29.37 -1.35
N LEU A 325 18.05 29.82 -1.89
CA LEU A 325 17.39 31.09 -1.55
C LEU A 325 18.34 32.29 -1.60
N LYS A 326 19.25 32.30 -2.59
CA LYS A 326 20.34 33.29 -2.67
C LYS A 326 19.84 34.64 -3.17
N ARG A 327 18.82 34.64 -4.04
CA ARG A 327 18.21 35.87 -4.56
C ARG A 327 17.26 36.47 -3.53
N GLY A 328 16.61 35.63 -2.73
CA GLY A 328 15.65 36.07 -1.71
C GLY A 328 14.33 36.53 -2.29
N ASN A 329 14.03 36.14 -3.55
CA ASN A 329 12.75 36.44 -4.17
C ASN A 329 11.63 35.66 -3.49
N PRO A 330 10.41 36.22 -3.42
CA PRO A 330 9.22 35.44 -3.09
C PRO A 330 9.08 34.24 -4.04
N LEU A 331 8.77 33.08 -3.47
CA LEU A 331 8.58 31.84 -4.23
C LEU A 331 7.17 31.32 -4.00
N HIS A 332 6.53 30.89 -5.09
CA HIS A 332 5.16 30.40 -5.12
C HIS A 332 5.08 28.98 -5.66
N LEU A 333 4.15 28.18 -5.12
CA LEU A 333 3.95 26.79 -5.53
C LEU A 333 3.45 26.71 -6.97
N CYS A 334 4.28 26.16 -7.85
CA CYS A 334 3.87 25.74 -9.18
C CYS A 334 3.16 24.39 -9.09
N VAL A 335 1.82 24.44 -9.05
CA VAL A 335 0.95 23.25 -8.95
C VAL A 335 1.23 22.22 -10.06
N GLU A 336 1.58 22.68 -11.25
CA GLU A 336 1.91 21.79 -12.38
C GLU A 336 3.19 20.97 -12.13
N ARG A 337 4.26 21.61 -11.63
CA ARG A 337 5.50 20.92 -11.25
C ARG A 337 5.25 19.96 -10.11
N TYR A 338 4.44 20.34 -9.12
CA TYR A 338 4.11 19.45 -8.01
C TYR A 338 3.31 18.23 -8.45
N ARG A 339 2.31 18.42 -9.32
CA ARG A 339 1.55 17.31 -9.93
C ARG A 339 2.44 16.37 -10.74
N LYS A 340 3.52 16.86 -11.36
CA LYS A 340 4.49 16.01 -12.06
C LYS A 340 5.24 15.10 -11.08
N ILE A 341 5.69 15.62 -9.94
CA ILE A 341 6.31 14.83 -8.87
C ILE A 341 5.32 13.79 -8.33
N GLU A 342 4.07 14.20 -8.07
CA GLU A 342 3.02 13.30 -7.60
C GLU A 342 2.72 12.17 -8.60
N ARG A 343 2.65 12.48 -9.90
CA ARG A 343 2.48 11.47 -10.96
C ARG A 343 3.64 10.48 -11.01
N LEU A 344 4.88 10.96 -10.96
CA LEU A 344 6.08 10.11 -10.93
C LEU A 344 6.04 9.15 -9.74
N TRP A 345 5.64 9.65 -8.56
CA TRP A 345 5.49 8.83 -7.36
C TRP A 345 4.38 7.79 -7.49
N ARG A 346 3.18 8.20 -7.95
CA ARG A 346 2.03 7.30 -8.18
C ARG A 346 2.32 6.20 -9.20
N GLN A 347 3.17 6.48 -10.18
CA GLN A 347 3.58 5.55 -11.23
C GLN A 347 4.80 4.71 -10.84
N HIS A 348 5.31 4.85 -9.61
CA HIS A 348 6.53 4.18 -9.14
C HIS A 348 7.78 4.48 -9.97
N GLY A 349 7.82 5.60 -10.71
CA GLY A 349 8.92 5.97 -11.60
C GLY A 349 10.12 6.64 -10.90
N ILE A 350 10.05 6.90 -9.59
CA ILE A 350 11.11 7.62 -8.86
C ILE A 350 12.44 6.87 -8.88
N ALA A 351 12.43 5.54 -8.72
CA ALA A 351 13.64 4.72 -8.76
C ALA A 351 14.34 4.79 -10.12
N GLU A 352 13.56 4.85 -11.20
CA GLU A 352 14.08 5.02 -12.56
C GLU A 352 14.75 6.39 -12.74
N VAL A 353 14.10 7.46 -12.27
CA VAL A 353 14.67 8.82 -12.28
C VAL A 353 15.98 8.89 -11.50
N ILE A 354 16.06 8.21 -10.35
CA ILE A 354 17.30 8.10 -9.58
C ILE A 354 18.37 7.37 -10.40
N GLY A 355 18.04 6.23 -11.01
CA GLY A 355 18.98 5.46 -11.84
C GLY A 355 19.57 6.30 -12.97
N HIS A 356 18.72 6.93 -13.78
CA HIS A 356 19.17 7.81 -14.89
C HIS A 356 20.03 8.97 -14.40
N ALA A 357 19.65 9.59 -13.28
CA ALA A 357 20.42 10.70 -12.71
C ALA A 357 21.78 10.25 -12.15
N GLN A 358 21.88 9.05 -11.56
CA GLN A 358 23.15 8.52 -11.08
C GLN A 358 24.07 8.15 -12.23
N GLU A 359 23.53 7.57 -13.31
CA GLU A 359 24.30 7.28 -14.54
C GLU A 359 24.84 8.56 -15.20
N ALA A 360 24.02 9.61 -15.30
CA ALA A 360 24.44 10.89 -15.86
C ALA A 360 25.52 11.60 -15.01
N ASN A 361 25.54 11.37 -13.70
CA ASN A 361 26.41 12.06 -12.75
C ASN A 361 27.61 11.22 -12.27
N GLN A 362 27.96 10.11 -12.94
CA GLN A 362 29.08 9.23 -12.56
C GLN A 362 30.45 9.94 -12.47
N THR A 363 30.58 11.14 -13.05
CA THR A 363 31.81 11.95 -13.08
C THR A 363 31.91 13.02 -12.00
N LEU A 364 30.86 13.23 -11.19
CA LEU A 364 30.83 14.22 -10.11
C LEU A 364 31.11 13.57 -8.75
N VAL A 365 31.61 14.36 -7.78
CA VAL A 365 31.86 13.92 -6.40
C VAL A 365 30.64 13.18 -5.87
N ALA A 366 30.82 11.91 -5.50
CA ALA A 366 29.75 11.07 -5.00
C ALA A 366 29.15 11.70 -3.72
N ILE A 367 27.91 12.15 -3.82
CA ILE A 367 27.14 12.57 -2.65
C ILE A 367 26.90 11.32 -1.80
N ASP A 368 27.22 11.42 -0.52
CA ASP A 368 26.94 10.35 0.42
C ASP A 368 25.45 10.37 0.80
N TRP A 369 24.66 9.55 0.09
CA TRP A 369 23.23 9.42 0.32
C TRP A 369 22.90 8.67 1.62
N GLN A 370 23.87 7.98 2.22
CA GLN A 370 23.66 7.18 3.42
C GLN A 370 23.42 8.05 4.64
N HIS A 371 24.12 9.18 4.74
CA HIS A 371 24.05 10.08 5.89
C HIS A 371 23.04 11.23 5.74
N LEU A 372 22.04 11.04 4.85
CA LEU A 372 21.00 12.02 4.54
C LEU A 372 19.89 12.17 5.56
#